data_AF-W7B8L2-F1
#
_entry.id   AF-W7B8L2-F1
#
_cell.length_a   1.000
_cell.length_b   1.000
_cell.length_c   1.000
_cell.angle_alpha   90.00
_cell.angle_beta   90.00
_cell.angle_gamma   90.00
#
_symmetry.space_group_name_H-M   'P 1'
#
loop_
_entity.id
_entity.type
_entity.pdbx_description
1 polymer ?
#
loop_
_entity_poly.entity_id
_entity_poly.type
_entity_poly.pdbx_seq_one_letter_code
_entity_poly.pdbx_strand_id
1 'polypeptide(L)'
;MCFFKILVVAGQTVNEDQDLHMLASEILSTALSFHPDAYRLAFEHAKSAPALDPLNIEYKEYMLLFHRIPDKLLAYKAASTFAKDVLEQKPDSSVASSFFKD
;
A
#
# COMPACT_ATOMS: atom_id res chain seq x y z
N MET A 1 7.34 -21.78 -9.01
CA MET A 1 6.89 -21.03 -10.21
C MET A 1 5.37 -21.01 -10.45
N CYS A 2 4.50 -21.72 -9.69
CA CYS A 2 3.04 -21.67 -9.93
C CYS A 2 2.28 -20.58 -9.13
N PHE A 3 2.70 -20.21 -7.92
CA PHE A 3 1.96 -19.23 -7.10
C PHE A 3 2.01 -17.79 -7.64
N PHE A 4 3.09 -17.43 -8.35
CA PHE A 4 3.29 -16.09 -8.91
C PHE A 4 2.27 -15.73 -10.00
N LYS A 5 1.75 -16.72 -10.73
CA LYS A 5 0.72 -16.50 -11.74
C LYS A 5 -0.66 -16.24 -11.12
N ILE A 6 -0.96 -16.80 -9.96
CA ILE A 6 -2.31 -16.67 -9.36
C ILE A 6 -2.53 -15.25 -8.82
N LEU A 7 -1.54 -14.66 -8.15
CA LEU A 7 -1.66 -13.29 -7.62
C LEU A 7 -1.53 -12.21 -8.71
N VAL A 8 -0.64 -12.38 -9.69
CA VAL A 8 -0.54 -11.45 -10.84
C VAL A 8 -1.81 -11.48 -11.69
N VAL A 9 -2.46 -12.64 -11.86
CA VAL A 9 -3.74 -12.75 -12.56
C VAL A 9 -4.90 -12.21 -11.74
N ALA A 10 -4.87 -12.31 -10.40
CA ALA A 10 -5.93 -11.78 -9.54
C ALA A 10 -6.06 -10.24 -9.62
N GLY A 11 -4.98 -9.52 -9.92
CA GLY A 11 -5.01 -8.07 -10.14
C GLY A 11 -5.27 -7.64 -11.59
N GLN A 12 -5.51 -8.57 -12.53
CA GLN A 12 -5.74 -8.28 -13.95
C GLN A 12 -7.05 -8.87 -14.46
N THR A 13 -8.04 -9.08 -13.57
CA THR A 13 -9.36 -9.56 -13.97
C THR A 13 -10.18 -8.45 -14.62
N VAL A 14 -11.14 -8.83 -15.47
CA VAL A 14 -11.96 -7.97 -16.36
C VAL A 14 -12.76 -6.86 -15.63
N ASN A 15 -12.79 -6.88 -14.29
CA ASN A 15 -13.16 -5.75 -13.44
C ASN A 15 -12.01 -5.48 -12.47
N GLU A 16 -11.27 -4.39 -12.68
CA GLU A 16 -10.34 -3.88 -11.68
C GLU A 16 -11.14 -3.27 -10.52
N ASP A 17 -10.87 -3.74 -9.31
CA ASP A 17 -11.57 -3.34 -8.07
C ASP A 17 -10.52 -2.94 -7.04
N GLN A 18 -10.67 -1.74 -6.46
CA GLN A 18 -9.76 -1.20 -5.45
C GLN A 18 -9.61 -2.15 -4.24
N ASP A 19 -10.69 -2.84 -3.85
CA ASP A 19 -10.69 -3.75 -2.70
C ASP A 19 -9.84 -4.99 -2.99
N LEU A 20 -9.87 -5.49 -4.23
CA LEU A 20 -9.01 -6.59 -4.67
C LEU A 20 -7.54 -6.19 -4.72
N HIS A 21 -7.24 -4.99 -5.19
CA HIS A 21 -5.87 -4.44 -5.15
C HIS A 21 -5.36 -4.31 -3.72
N MET A 22 -6.18 -3.80 -2.80
CA MET A 22 -5.81 -3.67 -1.39
C MET A 22 -5.61 -5.04 -0.74
N LEU A 23 -6.54 -5.98 -0.95
CA LEU A 23 -6.41 -7.34 -0.43
C LEU A 23 -5.15 -8.04 -0.95
N ALA A 24 -4.84 -7.91 -2.25
CA ALA A 24 -3.61 -8.46 -2.82
C ALA A 24 -2.37 -7.83 -2.15
N SER A 25 -2.39 -6.51 -1.96
CA SER A 25 -1.31 -5.81 -1.27
C SER A 25 -1.10 -6.30 0.16
N GLU A 26 -2.19 -6.43 0.92
CA GLU A 26 -2.15 -6.90 2.31
C GLU A 26 -1.64 -8.34 2.41
N ILE A 27 -2.13 -9.26 1.58
CA ILE A 27 -1.66 -10.65 1.57
C ILE A 27 -0.16 -10.71 1.26
N LEU A 28 0.32 -9.92 0.31
CA LEU A 28 1.73 -9.87 -0.07
C LEU A 28 2.61 -9.24 1.01
N SER A 29 2.18 -8.16 1.65
CA SER A 29 2.95 -7.43 2.66
C SER A 29 2.91 -8.09 4.05
N THR A 30 1.92 -8.96 4.31
CA THR A 30 1.77 -9.66 5.59
C THR A 30 2.11 -11.14 5.47
N ALA A 31 1.21 -11.94 4.90
CA ALA A 31 1.27 -13.40 4.86
C ALA A 31 2.37 -13.96 3.97
N LEU A 32 2.67 -13.28 2.85
CA LEU A 32 3.66 -13.71 1.87
C LEU A 32 4.93 -12.84 1.87
N SER A 33 5.14 -12.05 2.92
CA SER A 33 6.25 -11.10 3.05
C SER A 33 7.65 -11.74 2.98
N PHE A 34 7.74 -13.05 3.24
CA PHE A 34 8.96 -13.84 3.11
C PHE A 34 9.36 -14.11 1.65
N HIS A 35 8.44 -13.94 0.70
CA HIS A 35 8.72 -14.18 -0.71
C HIS A 35 9.54 -13.01 -1.28
N PRO A 36 10.59 -13.29 -2.08
CA PRO A 36 11.30 -12.24 -2.81
C PRO A 36 10.32 -11.36 -3.61
N ASP A 37 10.52 -10.05 -3.62
CA ASP A 37 9.65 -9.06 -4.27
C ASP A 37 8.23 -8.89 -3.69
N ALA A 38 7.85 -9.59 -2.61
CA ALA A 38 6.48 -9.50 -2.09
C ALA A 38 6.07 -8.05 -1.75
N TYR A 39 6.91 -7.31 -1.04
CA TYR A 39 6.66 -5.90 -0.74
C TYR A 39 6.62 -5.01 -1.99
N ARG A 40 7.46 -5.30 -3.00
CA ARG A 40 7.45 -4.54 -4.26
C ARG A 40 6.12 -4.74 -4.98
N LEU A 41 5.67 -5.99 -5.12
CA LEU A 41 4.37 -6.28 -5.73
C LEU A 41 3.21 -5.72 -4.90
N ALA A 42 3.27 -5.83 -3.57
CA ALA A 42 2.29 -5.24 -2.67
C ALA A 42 2.17 -3.73 -2.91
N PHE A 43 3.30 -3.03 -3.06
CA PHE A 43 3.31 -1.60 -3.33
C PHE A 43 2.72 -1.26 -4.70
N GLU A 44 2.99 -2.06 -5.73
CA GLU A 44 2.36 -1.88 -7.05
C GLU A 44 0.83 -1.99 -6.97
N HIS A 45 0.29 -2.99 -6.26
CA HIS A 45 -1.16 -3.10 -6.07
C HIS A 45 -1.72 -1.93 -5.25
N ALA A 46 -1.03 -1.50 -4.17
CA ALA A 46 -1.47 -0.38 -3.35
C ALA A 46 -1.57 0.94 -4.12
N LYS A 47 -0.70 1.14 -5.13
CA LYS A 47 -0.75 2.33 -5.99
C LYS A 47 -1.94 2.36 -6.94
N SER A 48 -2.53 1.21 -7.27
CA SER A 48 -3.70 1.14 -8.16
C SER A 48 -4.99 1.59 -7.47
N ALA A 49 -5.13 1.35 -6.16
CA ALA A 49 -6.36 1.65 -5.43
C ALA A 49 -6.76 3.15 -5.47
N PRO A 50 -5.86 4.12 -5.28
CA PRO A 50 -6.19 5.54 -5.41
C PRO A 50 -6.65 5.99 -6.81
N ALA A 51 -6.33 5.23 -7.87
CA ALA A 51 -6.80 5.56 -9.22
C ALA A 51 -8.27 5.18 -9.44
N LEU A 52 -8.75 4.17 -8.68
CA LEU A 52 -10.12 3.64 -8.75
C LEU A 52 -11.04 4.34 -7.73
N ASP A 53 -10.51 4.71 -6.55
CA ASP A 53 -11.21 5.49 -5.53
C ASP A 53 -10.28 6.55 -4.91
N PRO A 54 -10.18 7.75 -5.51
CA PRO A 54 -9.20 8.76 -5.10
C PRO A 54 -9.55 9.48 -3.79
N LEU A 55 -10.78 9.33 -3.28
CA LEU A 55 -11.24 10.05 -2.09
C LEU A 55 -10.97 9.27 -0.79
N ASN A 56 -10.67 7.98 -0.89
CA ASN A 56 -10.39 7.16 0.28
C ASN A 56 -8.96 7.40 0.81
N ILE A 57 -8.89 8.11 1.93
CA ILE A 57 -7.62 8.49 2.56
C ILE A 57 -6.86 7.30 3.16
N GLU A 58 -7.55 6.19 3.44
CA GLU A 58 -6.97 4.99 4.03
C GLU A 58 -5.89 4.38 3.12
N TYR A 59 -5.97 4.56 1.80
CA TYR A 59 -4.92 4.09 0.89
C TYR A 59 -3.60 4.82 1.12
N LYS A 60 -3.63 6.13 1.35
CA LYS A 60 -2.42 6.91 1.66
C LYS A 60 -1.86 6.51 3.02
N GLU A 61 -2.73 6.29 4.01
CA GLU A 61 -2.33 5.82 5.34
C GLU A 61 -1.65 4.45 5.26
N TYR A 62 -2.26 3.49 4.57
CA TYR A 62 -1.69 2.17 4.34
C TYR A 62 -0.34 2.24 3.62
N MET A 63 -0.22 3.10 2.60
CA MET A 63 1.02 3.25 1.84
C MET A 63 2.22 3.73 2.69
N LEU A 64 2.00 4.32 3.88
CA LEU A 64 3.08 4.69 4.80
C LEU A 64 3.90 3.48 5.27
N LEU A 65 3.32 2.28 5.27
CA LEU A 65 4.05 1.02 5.53
C LEU A 65 5.30 0.91 4.64
N PHE A 66 5.16 1.24 3.34
CA PHE A 66 6.22 1.08 2.36
C PHE A 66 7.37 2.08 2.50
N HIS A 67 7.23 3.09 3.36
CA HIS A 67 8.33 3.93 3.80
C HIS A 67 9.14 3.30 4.93
N ARG A 68 8.47 2.54 5.81
CA ARG A 68 9.04 2.00 7.05
C ARG A 68 9.82 0.71 6.85
N ILE A 69 9.55 -0.02 5.76
CA ILE A 69 10.28 -1.24 5.42
C ILE A 69 11.74 -0.93 5.01
N PRO A 70 12.68 -1.87 5.18
CA PRO A 70 14.09 -1.67 4.85
C PRO A 70 14.36 -1.19 3.42
N ASP A 71 13.59 -1.70 2.46
CA ASP A 71 13.74 -1.38 1.03
C ASP A 71 13.30 0.05 0.67
N LYS A 72 12.56 0.74 1.57
CA LYS A 72 12.06 2.11 1.41
C LYS A 72 11.42 2.39 0.04
N LEU A 73 10.47 1.53 -0.34
CA LEU A 73 9.77 1.64 -1.62
C LEU A 73 9.00 2.95 -1.78
N LEU A 74 8.55 3.56 -0.67
CA LEU A 74 7.98 4.91 -0.66
C LEU A 74 9.02 5.92 -0.15
N ALA A 75 9.39 6.86 -1.03
CA ALA A 75 10.34 7.92 -0.69
C ALA A 75 9.79 8.85 0.41
N TYR A 76 10.68 9.34 1.28
CA TYR A 76 10.33 10.22 2.40
C TYR A 76 9.46 11.41 1.99
N LYS A 77 9.80 12.08 0.87
CA LYS A 77 9.02 13.23 0.39
C LYS A 77 7.57 12.87 0.12
N ALA A 78 7.32 11.74 -0.55
CA ALA A 78 5.97 11.27 -0.84
C ALA A 78 5.24 10.81 0.43
N ALA A 79 5.93 10.05 1.29
CA ALA A 79 5.40 9.59 2.56
C ALA A 79 5.03 10.76 3.50
N SER A 80 5.85 11.80 3.54
CA SER A 80 5.57 13.00 4.33
C SER A 80 4.33 13.75 3.83
N THR A 81 4.15 13.86 2.51
CA THR A 81 2.92 14.41 1.94
C THR A 81 1.72 13.54 2.34
N PHE A 82 1.82 12.22 2.19
CA PHE A 82 0.72 11.31 2.54
C PHE A 82 0.35 11.39 4.02
N ALA A 83 1.33 11.41 4.92
CA ALA A 83 1.08 11.54 6.35
C ALA A 83 0.39 12.86 6.71
N LYS A 84 0.71 13.97 6.03
CA LYS A 84 -0.01 15.25 6.22
C LYS A 84 -1.45 15.15 5.73
N ASP A 85 -1.65 14.67 4.50
CA ASP A 85 -2.99 14.52 3.93
C ASP A 85 -3.88 13.62 4.80
N VAL A 86 -3.31 12.56 5.40
CA VAL A 86 -4.00 11.67 6.33
C VAL A 86 -4.37 12.41 7.61
N LEU A 87 -3.45 13.15 8.23
CA LEU A 87 -3.75 13.88 9.46
C LEU A 87 -4.75 15.03 9.27
N GLU A 88 -4.85 15.59 8.07
CA GLU A 88 -5.87 16.61 7.74
C GLU A 88 -7.29 16.02 7.75
N GLN A 89 -7.46 14.76 7.32
CA GLN A 89 -8.77 14.10 7.25
C GLN A 89 -9.06 13.15 8.42
N LYS A 90 -8.01 12.58 9.01
CA LYS A 90 -8.00 11.62 10.12
C LYS A 90 -6.96 12.04 11.17
N PRO A 91 -7.23 13.09 11.95
CA PRO A 91 -6.26 13.67 12.89
C PRO A 91 -5.79 12.72 14.00
N ASP A 92 -6.56 11.67 14.27
CA ASP A 92 -6.29 10.63 15.27
C ASP A 92 -5.48 9.44 14.72
N SER A 93 -5.07 9.48 13.45
CA SER A 93 -4.22 8.45 12.84
C SER A 93 -2.91 8.28 13.62
N SER A 94 -2.77 7.12 14.26
CA SER A 94 -1.54 6.74 14.96
C SER A 94 -0.40 6.47 13.98
N VAL A 95 -0.71 5.92 12.80
CA VAL A 95 0.26 5.62 11.74
C VAL A 95 0.85 6.91 11.19
N ALA A 96 0.02 7.86 10.77
CA ALA A 96 0.49 9.13 10.22
C ALA A 96 1.17 10.02 11.27
N SER A 97 0.68 10.03 12.52
CA SER A 97 1.34 10.79 13.58
C SER A 97 2.69 10.20 13.99
N SER A 98 2.88 8.87 13.92
CA SER A 98 4.18 8.23 14.17
C SER A 98 5.24 8.58 13.12
N PHE A 99 4.83 8.83 11.87
CA PHE A 99 5.74 9.17 10.78
C PHE A 99 6.64 10.38 11.09
N PHE A 100 6.16 11.35 11.87
CA PHE A 100 6.92 12.56 12.23
C PHE A 100 7.66 12.46 13.57
N LYS A 101 7.53 11.33 14.28
CA LYS A 101 8.17 11.09 15.58
C LYS A 101 9.42 10.22 15.46
N ASP A 102 9.52 9.48 14.36
CA ASP A 102 10.68 8.67 13.95
C ASP A 102 11.75 9.56 13.30
#